data_AF-A0A2N3VRQ8-F1
#
_entry.id   AF-A0A2N3VRQ8-F1
#
_cell.length_a   1.000
_cell.length_b   1.000
_cell.length_c   1.000
_cell.angle_alpha   90.00
_cell.angle_beta   90.00
_cell.angle_gamma   90.00
#
_symmetry.space_group_name_H-M   'P 1'
#
loop_
_entity.id
_entity.type
_entity.pdbx_description
1 polymer ?
#
loop_
_entity_poly.entity_id
_entity_poly.type
_entity_poly.pdbx_seq_one_letter_code
_entity_poly.pdbx_strand_id
1 'polypeptide(L)'
;MPQPSRTPSPERRSLRLNDLANMGAAQLQPLLQDSFRNLVTAAIADATGHLPRSSRKLLHGPHFRDDLVDALRFAEGEIQVSAERMTWIGDPRAGRTGRQLQQIRTALAQARAEEADRRRTNHRASAGHQVDTNPDATARRWLRSAFPDRFEQLLAQEYATAQLEPRPERPGPADVFDAVEWGAGEGYLFATMTPAVHALLAQSPLAFRNTVAADAREQDERNVELRHPLLLRRWRTALDELAQMTAPLAGATSPTLLGPLTTDLDTLPRQAAFAVLNARRFLVAVHQRTAENTRVARQYAQTITQREQDEPEHAAHHGVFERALHCLADEQPDAYDHIRHRLRPFETTPGQLDTSVLNADQRGALKRHILAELTSPRPASAPPHLVTATAPPRPTAPVLRPTATR
;
A
#
# COMPACT_ATOMS: atom_id res chain seq x y z
N MET A 1 24.33 34.00 -32.13
CA MET A 1 23.11 33.20 -31.89
C MET A 1 22.24 33.98 -30.90
N PRO A 2 20.99 34.31 -31.23
CA PRO A 2 20.08 34.95 -30.26
C PRO A 2 19.71 33.96 -29.16
N GLN A 3 19.50 34.44 -27.93
CA GLN A 3 18.95 33.61 -26.85
C GLN A 3 17.48 33.29 -27.15
N PRO A 4 16.97 32.09 -26.79
CA PRO A 4 15.54 31.85 -26.76
C PRO A 4 14.92 32.71 -25.67
N SER A 5 14.15 33.72 -26.07
CA SER A 5 13.40 34.57 -25.15
C SER A 5 12.54 33.71 -24.23
N ARG A 6 12.71 33.83 -22.92
CA ARG A 6 11.75 33.28 -21.96
C ARG A 6 10.40 33.93 -22.24
N THR A 7 9.45 33.17 -22.77
CA THR A 7 8.04 33.54 -22.72
C THR A 7 7.67 33.78 -21.27
N PRO A 8 7.01 34.90 -20.92
CA PRO A 8 6.54 35.10 -19.56
C PRO A 8 5.53 34.01 -19.24
N SER A 9 5.80 33.23 -18.18
CA SER A 9 4.81 32.31 -17.63
C SER A 9 3.54 33.09 -17.31
N PRO A 10 2.33 32.58 -17.63
CA PRO A 10 1.10 33.23 -17.21
C PRO A 10 1.11 33.37 -15.68
N GLU A 11 0.72 34.54 -15.18
CA GLU A 11 0.76 34.84 -13.75
C GLU A 11 -0.05 33.78 -12.97
N ARG A 12 0.64 33.01 -12.13
CA ARG A 12 0.04 31.90 -11.37
C ARG A 12 -1.01 32.45 -10.39
N ARG A 13 -2.27 32.48 -10.84
CA ARG A 13 -3.41 32.97 -10.04
C ARG A 13 -3.59 32.09 -8.81
N SER A 14 -3.15 32.59 -7.66
CA SER A 14 -3.47 32.01 -6.36
C SER A 14 -4.96 32.23 -6.05
N LEU A 15 -5.69 31.14 -5.84
CA LEU A 15 -7.12 31.15 -5.53
C LEU A 15 -7.39 31.40 -4.04
N ARG A 16 -8.45 32.15 -3.77
CA ARG A 16 -9.05 32.31 -2.44
C ARG A 16 -10.36 31.50 -2.38
N LEU A 17 -10.83 31.18 -1.18
CA LEU A 17 -12.08 30.43 -0.98
C LEU A 17 -13.29 31.10 -1.66
N ASN A 18 -13.32 32.43 -1.71
CA ASN A 18 -14.39 33.20 -2.37
C ASN A 18 -14.37 33.09 -3.90
N ASP A 19 -13.20 32.87 -4.54
CA ASP A 19 -13.12 32.66 -6.00
C ASP A 19 -13.81 31.34 -6.40
N LEU A 20 -13.70 30.32 -5.53
CA LEU A 20 -14.16 28.96 -5.79
C LEU A 20 -15.69 28.79 -5.68
N ALA A 21 -16.36 29.64 -4.90
CA ALA A 21 -17.79 29.51 -4.58
C ALA A 21 -18.70 29.50 -5.82
N ASN A 22 -18.25 30.12 -6.92
CA ASN A 22 -18.97 30.16 -8.21
C ASN A 22 -18.20 29.48 -9.36
N MET A 23 -17.03 28.89 -9.09
CA MET A 23 -16.14 28.36 -10.13
C MET A 23 -16.54 26.95 -10.55
N GLY A 24 -16.83 26.76 -11.84
CA GLY A 24 -17.16 25.46 -12.43
C GLY A 24 -15.93 24.64 -12.82
N ALA A 25 -16.09 23.32 -12.90
CA ALA A 25 -15.01 22.35 -13.13
C ALA A 25 -14.06 22.72 -14.29
N ALA A 26 -14.58 23.15 -15.44
CA ALA A 26 -13.76 23.49 -16.61
C ALA A 26 -12.84 24.70 -16.41
N GLN A 27 -13.20 25.64 -15.50
CA GLN A 27 -12.34 26.76 -15.12
C GLN A 27 -11.36 26.37 -14.01
N LEU A 28 -11.79 25.49 -13.10
CA LEU A 28 -10.98 25.04 -11.97
C LEU A 28 -9.86 24.08 -12.39
N GLN A 29 -10.13 23.15 -13.32
CA GLN A 29 -9.20 22.09 -13.72
C GLN A 29 -7.77 22.56 -14.05
N PRO A 30 -7.52 23.52 -14.97
CA PRO A 30 -6.15 23.97 -15.25
C PRO A 30 -5.49 24.59 -14.01
N LEU A 31 -6.23 25.38 -13.22
CA LEU A 31 -5.72 26.02 -12.01
C LEU A 31 -5.31 25.04 -10.91
N LEU A 32 -5.87 23.82 -10.90
CA LEU A 32 -5.45 22.71 -10.03
C LEU A 32 -4.18 22.01 -10.55
N GLN A 33 -4.00 21.96 -11.88
CA GLN A 33 -2.83 21.36 -12.52
C GLN A 33 -1.60 22.28 -12.40
N ASP A 34 -1.81 23.60 -12.44
CA ASP A 34 -0.75 24.63 -12.40
C ASP A 34 -0.14 24.88 -11.00
N SER A 35 -0.91 24.63 -9.92
CA SER A 35 -0.49 24.92 -8.54
C SER A 35 -1.11 23.96 -7.51
N PHE A 36 -0.26 23.37 -6.66
CA PHE A 36 -0.72 22.61 -5.49
C PHE A 36 -1.39 23.50 -4.44
N ARG A 37 -0.98 24.77 -4.27
CA ARG A 37 -1.67 25.69 -3.34
C ARG A 37 -3.13 25.94 -3.79
N ASN A 38 -3.40 26.01 -5.09
CA ASN A 38 -4.77 26.07 -5.61
C ASN A 38 -5.58 24.80 -5.29
N LEU A 39 -4.96 23.62 -5.37
CA LEU A 39 -5.58 22.36 -4.95
C LEU A 39 -5.85 22.29 -3.44
N VAL A 40 -4.94 22.80 -2.61
CA VAL A 40 -5.16 22.95 -1.16
C VAL A 40 -6.35 23.88 -0.89
N THR A 41 -6.44 25.02 -1.57
CA THR A 41 -7.61 25.92 -1.43
C THR A 41 -8.90 25.23 -1.88
N ALA A 42 -8.88 24.44 -2.97
CA ALA A 42 -10.04 23.67 -3.43
C ALA A 42 -10.45 22.56 -2.45
N ALA A 43 -9.50 21.83 -1.88
CA ALA A 43 -9.72 20.82 -0.85
C ALA A 43 -10.34 21.43 0.43
N ILE A 44 -9.85 22.61 0.86
CA ILE A 44 -10.42 23.35 1.98
C ILE A 44 -11.84 23.84 1.65
N ALA A 45 -12.08 24.38 0.45
CA ALA A 45 -13.40 24.81 0.01
C ALA A 45 -14.39 23.64 -0.02
N ASP A 46 -13.96 22.45 -0.45
CA ASP A 46 -14.83 21.28 -0.49
C ASP A 46 -15.16 20.74 0.92
N ALA A 47 -14.14 20.55 1.76
CA ALA A 47 -14.31 20.08 3.14
C ALA A 47 -15.17 21.03 3.99
N THR A 48 -15.18 22.33 3.68
CA THR A 48 -16.03 23.32 4.33
C THR A 48 -17.38 23.57 3.64
N GLY A 49 -17.69 22.85 2.55
CA GLY A 49 -18.98 22.90 1.84
C GLY A 49 -19.15 24.01 0.80
N HIS A 50 -18.13 24.84 0.56
CA HIS A 50 -18.17 26.00 -0.34
C HIS A 50 -17.95 25.67 -1.83
N LEU A 51 -17.57 24.43 -2.18
CA LEU A 51 -17.25 24.05 -3.57
C LEU A 51 -18.51 23.61 -4.37
N PRO A 52 -18.76 24.15 -5.59
CA PRO A 52 -19.88 23.75 -6.44
C PRO A 52 -19.89 22.27 -6.83
N ARG A 53 -21.08 21.69 -7.08
CA ARG A 53 -21.26 20.25 -7.35
C ARG A 53 -20.46 19.73 -8.55
N SER A 54 -20.26 20.53 -9.59
CA SER A 54 -19.42 20.18 -10.75
C SER A 54 -17.93 20.09 -10.36
N SER A 55 -17.45 21.08 -9.61
CA SER A 55 -16.08 21.17 -9.12
C SER A 55 -15.77 20.11 -8.04
N ARG A 56 -16.74 19.75 -7.19
CA ARG A 56 -16.65 18.57 -6.31
C ARG A 56 -16.50 17.27 -7.12
N LYS A 57 -17.30 17.06 -8.17
CA LYS A 57 -17.17 15.89 -9.05
C LYS A 57 -15.80 15.80 -9.74
N LEU A 58 -15.18 16.93 -10.07
CA LEU A 58 -13.82 16.99 -10.62
C LEU A 58 -12.79 16.55 -9.56
N LEU A 59 -12.86 17.15 -8.37
CA LEU A 59 -11.90 16.96 -7.29
C LEU A 59 -11.88 15.53 -6.73
N HIS A 60 -13.05 14.90 -6.62
CA HIS A 60 -13.20 13.47 -6.27
C HIS A 60 -13.08 12.52 -7.47
N GLY A 61 -12.85 13.06 -8.67
CA GLY A 61 -12.66 12.29 -9.90
C GLY A 61 -11.33 11.54 -9.93
N PRO A 62 -11.17 10.53 -10.81
CA PRO A 62 -9.97 9.69 -10.87
C PRO A 62 -8.67 10.45 -11.12
N HIS A 63 -8.74 11.65 -11.73
CA HIS A 63 -7.61 12.53 -12.01
C HIS A 63 -7.07 13.29 -10.79
N PHE A 64 -7.88 13.55 -9.77
CA PHE A 64 -7.51 14.41 -8.64
C PHE A 64 -7.67 13.76 -7.26
N ARG A 65 -8.44 12.66 -7.13
CA ARG A 65 -8.69 11.97 -5.85
C ARG A 65 -7.44 11.62 -5.04
N ASP A 66 -6.34 11.28 -5.73
CA ASP A 66 -5.08 10.88 -5.10
C ASP A 66 -4.28 12.10 -4.63
N ASP A 67 -4.38 13.24 -5.33
CA ASP A 67 -3.84 14.53 -4.90
C ASP A 67 -4.72 15.23 -3.85
N LEU A 68 -6.03 14.96 -3.82
CA LEU A 68 -6.96 15.44 -2.80
C LEU A 68 -6.56 14.96 -1.40
N VAL A 69 -6.12 13.70 -1.25
CA VAL A 69 -5.66 13.18 0.05
C VAL A 69 -4.41 13.92 0.53
N ASP A 70 -3.46 14.21 -0.38
CA ASP A 70 -2.25 14.98 -0.05
C ASP A 70 -2.55 16.47 0.22
N ALA A 71 -3.49 17.06 -0.53
CA ALA A 71 -3.96 18.43 -0.34
C ALA A 71 -4.70 18.60 1.00
N LEU A 72 -5.58 17.67 1.37
CA LEU A 72 -6.25 17.64 2.66
C LEU A 72 -5.26 17.38 3.82
N ARG A 73 -4.24 16.53 3.62
CA ARG A 73 -3.17 16.32 4.62
C ARG A 73 -2.34 17.58 4.86
N PHE A 74 -2.01 18.33 3.81
CA PHE A 74 -1.33 19.61 3.94
C PHE A 74 -2.22 20.69 4.58
N ALA A 75 -3.49 20.74 4.16
CA ALA A 75 -4.50 21.63 4.74
C ALA A 75 -4.71 21.40 6.25
N GLU A 76 -4.76 20.14 6.71
CA GLU A 76 -4.86 19.82 8.13
C GLU A 76 -3.73 20.49 8.92
N GLY A 77 -2.47 20.30 8.48
CA GLY A 77 -1.32 20.84 9.17
C GLY A 77 -1.21 22.37 9.12
N GLU A 78 -1.40 22.98 7.94
CA GLU A 78 -1.36 24.44 7.80
C GLU A 78 -2.46 25.14 8.63
N ILE A 79 -3.67 24.59 8.64
CA ILE A 79 -4.80 25.13 9.40
C ILE A 79 -4.63 24.84 10.90
N GLN A 80 -4.01 23.71 11.29
CA GLN A 80 -3.64 23.45 12.69
C GLN A 80 -2.62 24.48 13.20
N VAL A 81 -1.48 24.65 12.51
CA VAL A 81 -0.45 25.62 12.93
C VAL A 81 -0.99 27.05 12.88
N SER A 82 -1.90 27.36 11.95
CA SER A 82 -2.62 28.63 11.92
C SER A 82 -3.53 28.80 13.14
N ALA A 83 -4.27 27.77 13.56
CA ALA A 83 -5.12 27.82 14.74
C ALA A 83 -4.30 27.94 16.04
N GLU A 84 -3.21 27.18 16.18
CA GLU A 84 -2.26 27.28 17.30
C GLU A 84 -1.70 28.70 17.43
N ARG A 85 -1.21 29.26 16.32
CA ARG A 85 -0.73 30.65 16.25
C ARG A 85 -1.82 31.67 16.58
N MET A 86 -3.04 31.49 16.06
CA MET A 86 -4.15 32.41 16.30
C MET A 86 -4.58 32.42 17.77
N THR A 87 -4.65 31.25 18.42
CA THR A 87 -4.92 31.15 19.86
C THR A 87 -3.87 31.88 20.68
N TRP A 88 -2.57 31.61 20.41
CA TRP A 88 -1.45 32.24 21.13
C TRP A 88 -1.44 33.77 21.03
N ILE A 89 -1.72 34.34 19.85
CA ILE A 89 -1.75 35.81 19.68
C ILE A 89 -3.09 36.46 20.06
N GLY A 90 -4.06 35.70 20.60
CA GLY A 90 -5.39 36.21 20.96
C GLY A 90 -6.27 36.62 19.77
N ASP A 91 -6.05 36.06 18.57
CA ASP A 91 -6.84 36.38 17.37
C ASP A 91 -8.27 35.82 17.50
N PRO A 92 -9.33 36.66 17.48
CA PRO A 92 -10.71 36.20 17.66
C PRO A 92 -11.20 35.25 16.55
N ARG A 93 -10.44 35.10 15.45
CA ARG A 93 -10.72 34.11 14.40
C ARG A 93 -10.34 32.69 14.79
N ALA A 94 -9.55 32.47 15.86
CA ALA A 94 -9.09 31.14 16.30
C ALA A 94 -10.23 30.09 16.37
N GLY A 95 -11.36 30.44 16.99
CA GLY A 95 -12.53 29.54 17.09
C GLY A 95 -13.27 29.27 15.76
N ARG A 96 -13.06 30.08 14.72
CA ARG A 96 -13.51 29.78 13.35
C ARG A 96 -12.53 28.81 12.69
N THR A 97 -11.23 29.09 12.77
CA THR A 97 -10.15 28.26 12.23
C THR A 97 -10.14 26.85 12.85
N GLY A 98 -10.41 26.73 14.15
CA GLY A 98 -10.55 25.44 14.84
C GLY A 98 -11.75 24.60 14.35
N ARG A 99 -12.89 25.23 14.00
CA ARG A 99 -14.02 24.51 13.39
C ARG A 99 -13.70 24.07 11.96
N GLN A 100 -13.04 24.93 11.18
CA GLN A 100 -12.54 24.60 9.85
C GLN A 100 -11.54 23.42 9.87
N LEU A 101 -10.66 23.36 10.88
CA LEU A 101 -9.75 22.23 11.08
C LEU A 101 -10.50 20.89 11.27
N GLN A 102 -11.56 20.88 12.07
CA GLN A 102 -12.35 19.65 12.29
C GLN A 102 -13.09 19.23 11.01
N GLN A 103 -13.61 20.18 10.21
CA GLN A 103 -14.19 19.88 8.90
C GLN A 103 -13.17 19.24 7.94
N ILE A 104 -11.95 19.79 7.87
CA ILE A 104 -10.84 19.23 7.08
C ILE A 104 -10.44 17.83 7.57
N ARG A 105 -10.39 17.59 8.89
CA ARG A 105 -10.11 16.27 9.48
C ARG A 105 -11.16 15.23 9.11
N THR A 106 -12.44 15.56 9.18
CA THR A 106 -13.52 14.66 8.76
C THR A 106 -13.40 14.31 7.27
N ALA A 107 -13.18 15.31 6.41
CA ALA A 107 -12.99 15.09 4.97
C ALA A 107 -11.75 14.23 4.67
N LEU A 108 -10.63 14.46 5.38
CA LEU A 108 -9.40 13.69 5.24
C LEU A 108 -9.56 12.24 5.73
N ALA A 109 -10.31 12.02 6.81
CA ALA A 109 -10.63 10.69 7.30
C ALA A 109 -11.50 9.91 6.30
N GLN A 110 -12.52 10.56 5.72
CA GLN A 110 -13.34 9.98 4.66
C GLN A 110 -12.50 9.65 3.41
N ALA A 111 -11.73 10.61 2.89
CA ALA A 111 -10.91 10.40 1.69
C ALA A 111 -9.87 9.28 1.87
N ARG A 112 -9.28 9.15 3.06
CA ARG A 112 -8.40 8.01 3.41
C ARG A 112 -9.14 6.68 3.49
N ALA A 113 -10.39 6.66 3.96
CA ALA A 113 -11.20 5.44 3.99
C ALA A 113 -11.57 4.97 2.57
N GLU A 114 -11.95 5.89 1.70
CA GLU A 114 -12.23 5.64 0.27
C GLU A 114 -10.96 5.22 -0.49
N GLU A 115 -9.82 5.85 -0.21
CA GLU A 115 -8.51 5.47 -0.76
C GLU A 115 -8.07 4.07 -0.28
N ALA A 116 -8.28 3.74 1.00
CA ALA A 116 -8.02 2.41 1.54
C ALA A 116 -8.98 1.34 0.98
N ASP A 117 -10.25 1.66 0.77
CA ASP A 117 -11.20 0.70 0.20
C ASP A 117 -10.90 0.42 -1.28
N ARG A 118 -10.67 1.47 -2.08
CA ARG A 118 -10.17 1.34 -3.46
C ARG A 118 -8.86 0.57 -3.53
N ARG A 119 -7.92 0.77 -2.59
CA ARG A 119 -6.69 -0.04 -2.53
C ARG A 119 -7.00 -1.52 -2.27
N ARG A 120 -7.96 -1.84 -1.39
CA ARG A 120 -8.38 -3.23 -1.13
C ARG A 120 -9.09 -3.85 -2.34
N THR A 121 -9.96 -3.12 -3.05
CA THR A 121 -10.65 -3.64 -4.24
C THR A 121 -9.70 -3.77 -5.43
N ASN A 122 -8.85 -2.78 -5.71
CA ASN A 122 -7.80 -2.89 -6.74
C ASN A 122 -6.83 -4.05 -6.45
N HIS A 123 -6.40 -4.23 -5.20
CA HIS A 123 -5.52 -5.34 -4.81
C HIS A 123 -6.21 -6.69 -5.02
N ARG A 124 -7.47 -6.85 -4.60
CA ARG A 124 -8.28 -8.06 -4.89
C ARG A 124 -8.53 -8.29 -6.38
N ALA A 125 -8.56 -7.25 -7.20
CA ALA A 125 -8.80 -7.36 -8.64
C ALA A 125 -7.54 -7.68 -9.44
N SER A 126 -6.35 -7.33 -8.92
CA SER A 126 -5.06 -7.56 -9.55
C SER A 126 -4.81 -9.05 -9.85
N ALA A 127 -4.17 -9.32 -11.00
CA ALA A 127 -3.55 -10.62 -11.24
C ALA A 127 -2.62 -11.00 -10.06
N GLY A 128 -2.61 -12.29 -9.73
CA GLY A 128 -1.92 -12.85 -8.57
C GLY A 128 -2.59 -12.61 -7.20
N HIS A 129 -3.50 -11.65 -7.05
CA HIS A 129 -4.13 -11.28 -5.77
C HIS A 129 -5.66 -11.39 -5.74
N GLN A 130 -6.29 -11.73 -6.86
CA GLN A 130 -7.58 -12.43 -6.84
C GLN A 130 -7.45 -13.67 -5.94
N VAL A 131 -8.21 -13.73 -4.86
CA VAL A 131 -8.34 -14.95 -4.06
C VAL A 131 -9.01 -15.97 -4.97
N ASP A 132 -8.19 -16.90 -5.47
CA ASP A 132 -8.61 -17.85 -6.50
C ASP A 132 -9.86 -18.60 -6.06
N THR A 133 -11.00 -18.25 -6.67
CA THR A 133 -12.30 -18.85 -6.40
C THR A 133 -12.44 -20.20 -7.07
N ASN A 134 -11.57 -20.54 -8.03
CA ASN A 134 -11.50 -21.87 -8.59
C ASN A 134 -10.81 -22.80 -7.55
N PRO A 135 -11.54 -23.81 -7.00
CA PRO A 135 -10.99 -24.73 -6.01
C PRO A 135 -9.94 -25.68 -6.59
N ASP A 136 -9.98 -25.95 -7.89
CA ASP A 136 -9.04 -26.80 -8.62
C ASP A 136 -7.69 -26.09 -8.82
N ALA A 137 -7.70 -24.82 -9.24
CA ALA A 137 -6.49 -23.98 -9.29
C ALA A 137 -5.94 -23.70 -7.88
N THR A 138 -6.82 -23.50 -6.90
CA THR A 138 -6.44 -23.43 -5.47
C THR A 138 -5.72 -24.70 -5.02
N ALA A 139 -6.26 -25.87 -5.33
CA ALA A 139 -5.69 -27.16 -4.94
C ALA A 139 -4.30 -27.37 -5.57
N ARG A 140 -4.13 -27.10 -6.87
CA ARG A 140 -2.81 -27.16 -7.54
C ARG A 140 -1.77 -26.25 -6.86
N ARG A 141 -2.14 -25.01 -6.56
CA ARG A 141 -1.25 -24.03 -5.89
C ARG A 141 -0.91 -24.41 -4.44
N TRP A 142 -1.76 -25.17 -3.77
CA TRP A 142 -1.46 -25.75 -2.46
C TRP A 142 -0.60 -27.01 -2.57
N LEU A 143 -0.81 -27.84 -3.59
CA LEU A 143 -0.01 -29.02 -3.89
C LEU A 143 1.46 -28.68 -4.17
N ARG A 144 1.75 -27.59 -4.93
CA ARG A 144 3.12 -27.03 -5.05
C ARG A 144 3.74 -26.72 -3.68
N SER A 145 2.92 -26.27 -2.72
CA SER A 145 3.41 -25.94 -1.36
C SER A 145 3.61 -27.16 -0.47
N ALA A 146 3.12 -28.35 -0.87
CA ALA A 146 3.37 -29.62 -0.20
C ALA A 146 4.58 -30.35 -0.80
N PHE A 147 4.78 -30.24 -2.10
CA PHE A 147 5.81 -30.95 -2.88
C PHE A 147 6.69 -29.98 -3.69
N PRO A 148 7.42 -29.04 -3.06
CA PRO A 148 8.18 -28.01 -3.76
C PRO A 148 9.24 -28.62 -4.68
N ASP A 149 10.08 -29.52 -4.17
CA ASP A 149 11.19 -30.13 -4.93
C ASP A 149 10.70 -30.88 -6.18
N ARG A 150 9.52 -31.51 -6.10
CA ARG A 150 8.92 -32.21 -7.25
C ARG A 150 8.29 -31.23 -8.24
N PHE A 151 7.68 -30.15 -7.76
CA PHE A 151 7.18 -29.09 -8.63
C PHE A 151 8.30 -28.43 -9.43
N GLU A 152 9.44 -28.08 -8.81
CA GLU A 152 10.53 -27.44 -9.56
C GLU A 152 11.18 -28.39 -10.59
N GLN A 153 11.19 -29.71 -10.32
CA GLN A 153 11.57 -30.73 -11.33
C GLN A 153 10.62 -30.74 -12.53
N LEU A 154 9.30 -30.71 -12.29
CA LEU A 154 8.29 -30.66 -13.35
C LEU A 154 8.32 -29.33 -14.11
N LEU A 155 8.56 -28.21 -13.42
CA LEU A 155 8.72 -26.90 -14.02
C LEU A 155 9.92 -26.86 -14.99
N ALA A 156 11.07 -27.43 -14.59
CA ALA A 156 12.23 -27.54 -15.46
C ALA A 156 11.97 -28.42 -16.70
N GLN A 157 11.19 -29.50 -16.56
CA GLN A 157 10.78 -30.37 -17.68
C GLN A 157 9.82 -29.64 -18.64
N GLU A 158 8.88 -28.87 -18.13
CA GLU A 158 7.96 -28.05 -18.92
C GLU A 158 8.67 -26.90 -19.64
N TYR A 159 9.69 -26.28 -19.03
CA TYR A 159 10.56 -25.31 -19.70
C TYR A 159 11.31 -25.93 -20.88
N ALA A 160 11.99 -27.06 -20.65
CA ALA A 160 12.71 -27.78 -21.71
C ALA A 160 11.77 -28.26 -22.84
N THR A 161 10.56 -28.71 -22.50
CA THR A 161 9.53 -29.14 -23.47
C THR A 161 8.98 -27.98 -24.29
N ALA A 162 8.81 -26.80 -23.67
CA ALA A 162 8.39 -25.59 -24.36
C ALA A 162 9.50 -24.91 -25.18
N GLN A 163 10.75 -25.37 -25.07
CA GLN A 163 11.95 -24.72 -25.63
C GLN A 163 12.08 -23.25 -25.16
N LEU A 164 11.71 -23.00 -23.91
CA LEU A 164 11.84 -21.70 -23.25
C LEU A 164 12.93 -21.79 -22.17
N GLU A 165 13.80 -20.79 -22.11
CA GLU A 165 14.71 -20.64 -20.98
C GLU A 165 13.94 -20.21 -19.73
N PRO A 166 14.23 -20.76 -18.54
CA PRO A 166 13.69 -20.25 -17.29
C PRO A 166 14.07 -18.79 -17.08
N ARG A 167 13.11 -17.95 -16.66
CA ARG A 167 13.44 -16.57 -16.26
C ARG A 167 14.41 -16.61 -15.08
N PRO A 168 15.48 -15.78 -15.07
CA PRO A 168 16.44 -15.75 -13.97
C PRO A 168 15.70 -15.42 -12.67
N GLU A 169 15.83 -16.28 -11.66
CA GLU A 169 15.08 -16.12 -10.42
C GLU A 169 15.52 -14.85 -9.69
N ARG A 170 14.63 -13.86 -9.66
CA ARG A 170 14.88 -12.57 -9.03
C ARG A 170 14.75 -12.72 -7.50
N PRO A 171 15.77 -12.34 -6.70
CA PRO A 171 15.61 -12.15 -5.27
C PRO A 171 14.47 -11.15 -5.00
N GLY A 172 13.52 -11.53 -4.14
CA GLY A 172 12.38 -10.67 -3.80
C GLY A 172 12.86 -9.30 -3.29
N PRO A 173 12.32 -8.18 -3.80
CA PRO A 173 12.77 -6.85 -3.40
C PRO A 173 12.56 -6.63 -1.89
N ALA A 174 13.59 -6.13 -1.19
CA ALA A 174 13.52 -5.96 0.26
C ALA A 174 12.60 -4.80 0.66
N ASP A 175 12.51 -3.75 -0.17
CA ASP A 175 11.47 -2.73 -0.09
C ASP A 175 10.91 -2.28 -1.46
N VAL A 176 9.93 -1.37 -1.42
CA VAL A 176 9.29 -0.82 -2.64
C VAL A 176 10.25 -0.01 -3.50
N PHE A 177 11.35 0.52 -2.96
CA PHE A 177 12.33 1.27 -3.73
C PHE A 177 13.28 0.32 -4.48
N ASP A 178 13.62 -0.86 -3.96
CA ASP A 178 14.34 -1.89 -4.73
C ASP A 178 13.53 -2.37 -5.94
N ALA A 179 12.20 -2.46 -5.79
CA ALA A 179 11.31 -2.76 -6.90
C ALA A 179 11.40 -1.67 -7.99
N VAL A 180 11.38 -0.39 -7.58
CA VAL A 180 11.43 0.78 -8.48
C VAL A 180 12.81 0.96 -9.14
N GLU A 181 13.90 0.81 -8.39
CA GLU A 181 15.27 0.97 -8.87
C GLU A 181 15.62 -0.11 -9.91
N TRP A 182 15.27 -1.38 -9.62
CA TRP A 182 15.34 -2.47 -10.59
C TRP A 182 14.45 -2.23 -11.82
N GLY A 183 13.19 -1.83 -11.61
CA GLY A 183 12.25 -1.63 -12.71
C GLY A 183 12.64 -0.47 -13.65
N ALA A 184 13.42 0.49 -13.16
CA ALA A 184 14.06 1.50 -14.02
C ALA A 184 15.28 0.95 -14.77
N GLY A 185 16.04 0.02 -14.18
CA GLY A 185 17.17 -0.66 -14.82
C GLY A 185 16.75 -1.57 -15.98
N GLU A 186 15.72 -2.39 -15.80
CA GLU A 186 15.18 -3.29 -16.85
C GLU A 186 14.27 -2.56 -17.86
N GLY A 187 14.10 -1.24 -17.75
CA GLY A 187 13.29 -0.44 -18.67
C GLY A 187 11.76 -0.47 -18.45
N TYR A 188 11.24 -1.28 -17.50
CA TYR A 188 9.82 -1.24 -17.09
C TYR A 188 9.37 0.17 -16.66
N LEU A 189 10.26 1.00 -16.12
CA LEU A 189 10.02 2.44 -15.92
C LEU A 189 10.85 3.27 -16.90
N PHE A 190 10.17 3.98 -17.79
CA PHE A 190 10.83 4.95 -18.66
C PHE A 190 11.25 6.19 -17.84
N ALA A 191 12.56 6.33 -17.62
CA ALA A 191 13.16 7.31 -16.72
C ALA A 191 14.17 8.18 -17.48
N THR A 192 13.72 9.33 -18.01
CA THR A 192 14.59 10.22 -18.80
C THR A 192 15.64 10.89 -17.91
N MET A 193 16.91 10.55 -18.14
CA MET A 193 18.05 11.18 -17.48
C MET A 193 18.27 12.62 -17.98
N THR A 194 17.53 13.57 -17.40
CA THR A 194 17.70 15.01 -17.70
C THR A 194 18.98 15.55 -17.05
N PRO A 195 19.54 16.69 -17.53
CA PRO A 195 20.64 17.37 -16.84
C PRO A 195 20.32 17.76 -15.40
N ALA A 196 19.04 18.00 -15.07
CA ALA A 196 18.60 18.30 -13.71
C ALA A 196 18.59 17.05 -12.81
N VAL A 197 18.14 15.90 -13.32
CA VAL A 197 18.24 14.59 -12.64
C VAL A 197 19.72 14.23 -12.40
N HIS A 198 20.58 14.39 -13.41
CA HIS A 198 22.03 14.19 -13.25
C HIS A 198 22.62 15.10 -12.16
N ALA A 199 22.26 16.38 -12.13
CA ALA A 199 22.74 17.31 -11.11
C ALA A 199 22.29 16.91 -9.69
N LEU A 200 21.03 16.48 -9.52
CA LEU A 200 20.51 16.00 -8.23
C LEU A 200 21.21 14.72 -7.75
N LEU A 201 21.49 13.78 -8.66
CA LEU A 201 22.26 12.57 -8.34
C LEU A 201 23.70 12.89 -7.93
N ALA A 202 24.35 13.85 -8.60
CA ALA A 202 25.74 14.26 -8.34
C ALA A 202 25.94 15.12 -7.08
N GLN A 203 24.87 15.60 -6.43
CA GLN A 203 24.98 16.35 -5.17
C GLN A 203 25.58 15.51 -4.03
N SER A 204 26.18 16.15 -3.02
CA SER A 204 26.48 15.49 -1.74
C SER A 204 25.20 15.21 -0.94
N PRO A 205 25.23 14.33 0.08
CA PRO A 205 24.05 14.07 0.93
C PRO A 205 23.48 15.34 1.57
N LEU A 206 24.36 16.22 2.08
CA LEU A 206 23.97 17.50 2.68
C LEU A 206 23.35 18.47 1.65
N ALA A 207 23.95 18.60 0.46
CA ALA A 207 23.43 19.48 -0.60
C ALA A 207 22.06 18.99 -1.11
N PHE A 208 21.88 17.68 -1.21
CA PHE A 208 20.61 17.08 -1.59
C PHE A 208 19.53 17.26 -0.52
N ARG A 209 19.85 17.03 0.76
CA ARG A 209 18.94 17.30 1.88
C ARG A 209 18.54 18.77 1.96
N ASN A 210 19.47 19.69 1.69
CA ASN A 210 19.17 21.12 1.60
C ASN A 210 18.26 21.46 0.41
N THR A 211 18.42 20.78 -0.73
CA THR A 211 17.53 20.91 -1.89
C THR A 211 16.11 20.42 -1.57
N VAL A 212 15.97 19.26 -0.91
CA VAL A 212 14.70 18.73 -0.41
C VAL A 212 14.07 19.64 0.65
N ALA A 213 14.86 20.29 1.50
CA ALA A 213 14.38 21.27 2.47
C ALA A 213 13.89 22.59 1.83
N ALA A 214 14.45 22.99 0.68
CA ALA A 214 13.96 24.14 -0.10
C ALA A 214 12.64 23.78 -0.81
N ASP A 215 12.61 22.64 -1.49
CA ASP A 215 11.43 22.07 -2.15
C ASP A 215 10.23 21.87 -1.20
N ALA A 216 10.49 21.41 0.03
CA ALA A 216 9.44 21.30 1.05
C ALA A 216 8.87 22.67 1.47
N ARG A 217 9.66 23.76 1.43
CA ARG A 217 9.19 25.13 1.74
C ARG A 217 8.38 25.69 0.57
N GLU A 218 8.89 25.61 -0.65
CA GLU A 218 8.27 26.22 -1.83
C GLU A 218 7.30 25.29 -2.56
N GLN A 219 6.17 25.06 -1.92
CA GLN A 219 5.09 24.17 -2.36
C GLN A 219 4.42 24.54 -3.71
N ASP A 220 4.69 25.71 -4.29
CA ASP A 220 4.29 26.07 -5.68
C ASP A 220 5.39 25.80 -6.71
N GLU A 221 6.67 25.74 -6.31
CA GLU A 221 7.83 25.51 -7.17
C GLU A 221 8.48 24.15 -6.87
N ARG A 222 7.62 23.16 -6.57
CA ARG A 222 8.00 21.77 -6.33
C ARG A 222 8.93 21.26 -7.41
N ASN A 223 10.07 20.74 -6.99
CA ASN A 223 11.02 20.10 -7.87
C ASN A 223 10.44 18.74 -8.31
N VAL A 224 9.94 18.68 -9.54
CA VAL A 224 9.37 17.47 -10.14
C VAL A 224 10.39 16.36 -10.31
N GLU A 225 11.67 16.70 -10.49
CA GLU A 225 12.76 15.75 -10.73
C GLU A 225 13.09 14.92 -9.48
N LEU A 226 12.73 15.39 -8.27
CA LEU A 226 12.82 14.57 -7.04
C LEU A 226 11.92 13.32 -7.09
N ARG A 227 10.89 13.31 -7.95
CA ARG A 227 10.01 12.15 -8.16
C ARG A 227 10.65 11.07 -9.06
N HIS A 228 11.78 11.34 -9.71
CA HIS A 228 12.43 10.41 -10.63
C HIS A 228 12.72 9.05 -9.94
N PRO A 229 12.54 7.89 -10.61
CA PRO A 229 12.71 6.57 -10.00
C PRO A 229 14.01 6.42 -9.19
N LEU A 230 15.16 6.74 -9.80
CA LEU A 230 16.50 6.67 -9.21
C LEU A 230 16.76 7.69 -8.07
N LEU A 231 15.81 8.56 -7.77
CA LEU A 231 15.89 9.53 -6.67
C LEU A 231 14.90 9.24 -5.53
N LEU A 232 13.93 8.33 -5.68
CA LEU A 232 12.89 8.13 -4.67
C LEU A 232 13.42 7.65 -3.32
N ARG A 233 14.33 6.67 -3.27
CA ARG A 233 14.98 6.19 -2.04
C ARG A 233 15.73 7.32 -1.35
N ARG A 234 16.56 8.04 -2.10
CA ARG A 234 17.38 9.16 -1.61
C ARG A 234 16.52 10.33 -1.10
N TRP A 235 15.44 10.66 -1.81
CA TRP A 235 14.45 11.66 -1.41
C TRP A 235 13.72 11.24 -0.13
N ARG A 236 13.37 9.95 0.00
CA ARG A 236 12.79 9.39 1.23
C ARG A 236 13.73 9.55 2.43
N THR A 237 14.99 9.14 2.31
CA THR A 237 16.00 9.30 3.37
C THR A 237 16.16 10.76 3.79
N ALA A 238 16.27 11.68 2.83
CA ALA A 238 16.40 13.11 3.12
C ALA A 238 15.17 13.69 3.83
N LEU A 239 13.96 13.23 3.50
CA LEU A 239 12.73 13.64 4.18
C LEU A 239 12.66 13.09 5.61
N ASP A 240 13.03 11.84 5.83
CA ASP A 240 13.04 11.23 7.18
C ASP A 240 14.09 11.89 8.09
N GLU A 241 15.28 12.22 7.57
CA GLU A 241 16.27 13.04 8.28
C GLU A 241 15.73 14.44 8.66
N LEU A 242 15.07 15.12 7.71
CA LEU A 242 14.48 16.44 7.95
C LEU A 242 13.36 16.38 9.01
N ALA A 243 12.55 15.32 8.98
CA ALA A 243 11.53 15.07 9.98
C ALA A 243 12.14 14.82 11.37
N GLN A 244 13.18 13.98 11.46
CA GLN A 244 13.87 13.67 12.70
C GLN A 244 14.52 14.90 13.35
N MET A 245 15.15 15.78 12.54
CA MET A 245 15.74 17.02 13.03
C MET A 245 14.69 18.08 13.43
N THR A 246 13.55 18.12 12.73
CA THR A 246 12.54 19.19 12.92
C THR A 246 11.56 18.87 14.06
N ALA A 247 11.19 17.61 14.27
CA ALA A 247 10.20 17.20 15.28
C ALA A 247 10.43 17.75 16.70
N PRO A 248 11.65 17.70 17.30
CA PRO A 248 11.88 18.28 18.62
C PRO A 248 11.76 19.82 18.61
N LEU A 249 12.26 20.48 17.56
CA LEU A 249 12.17 21.94 17.40
C LEU A 249 10.72 22.43 17.22
N ALA A 250 9.86 21.55 16.69
CA ALA A 250 8.45 21.77 16.46
C ALA A 250 7.57 21.46 17.70
N GLY A 251 8.12 20.92 18.79
CA GLY A 251 7.29 20.39 19.89
C GLY A 251 6.27 19.36 19.39
N ALA A 252 6.67 18.52 18.43
CA ALA A 252 5.80 17.54 17.79
C ALA A 252 5.77 16.22 18.58
N THR A 253 4.69 15.44 18.46
CA THR A 253 4.60 14.12 19.10
C THR A 253 5.60 13.12 18.54
N SER A 254 5.90 13.17 17.23
CA SER A 254 6.94 12.34 16.62
C SER A 254 7.42 12.92 15.28
N PRO A 255 8.51 12.38 14.68
CA PRO A 255 8.89 12.66 13.28
C PRO A 255 7.79 12.38 12.26
N THR A 256 6.80 11.54 12.56
CA THR A 256 5.70 11.16 11.65
C THR A 256 4.34 11.75 12.00
N LEU A 257 4.21 12.40 13.17
CA LEU A 257 2.96 12.94 13.70
C LEU A 257 3.20 14.28 14.40
N LEU A 258 2.63 15.37 13.84
CA LEU A 258 2.69 16.70 14.45
C LEU A 258 2.07 16.71 15.86
N GLY A 259 0.87 16.13 16.01
CA GLY A 259 0.14 16.05 17.27
C GLY A 259 -0.23 17.42 17.87
N PRO A 260 -0.75 17.47 19.10
CA PRO A 260 -0.99 18.73 19.80
C PRO A 260 0.33 19.46 20.05
N LEU A 261 0.28 20.78 20.19
CA LEU A 261 1.42 21.58 20.63
C LEU A 261 1.69 21.29 22.11
N THR A 262 2.87 20.73 22.42
CA THR A 262 3.28 20.41 23.80
C THR A 262 4.08 21.51 24.47
N THR A 263 4.57 22.48 23.70
CA THR A 263 5.36 23.62 24.20
C THR A 263 4.44 24.78 24.60
N ASP A 264 4.53 25.21 25.86
CA ASP A 264 3.89 26.44 26.33
C ASP A 264 4.59 27.66 25.71
N LEU A 265 3.92 28.32 24.77
CA LEU A 265 4.46 29.48 24.04
C LEU A 265 4.46 30.77 24.86
N ASP A 266 3.68 30.86 25.94
CA ASP A 266 3.57 32.06 26.77
C ASP A 266 4.73 32.14 27.78
N THR A 267 5.38 31.01 28.06
CA THR A 267 6.67 30.97 28.79
C THR A 267 7.88 31.39 27.94
N LEU A 268 7.73 31.52 26.62
CA LEU A 268 8.85 31.72 25.69
C LEU A 268 9.01 33.18 25.24
N PRO A 269 10.25 33.66 25.01
CA PRO A 269 10.49 34.88 24.24
C PRO A 269 9.80 34.79 22.88
N ARG A 270 9.12 35.88 22.46
CA ARG A 270 8.30 35.96 21.23
C ARG A 270 8.98 35.39 19.98
N GLN A 271 10.29 35.58 19.83
CA GLN A 271 11.07 35.04 18.71
C GLN A 271 11.20 33.51 18.75
N ALA A 272 11.37 32.91 19.94
CA ALA A 272 11.43 31.47 20.13
C ALA A 272 10.06 30.81 19.89
N ALA A 273 8.97 31.42 20.36
CA ALA A 273 7.61 30.96 20.06
C ALA A 273 7.32 30.96 18.54
N PHE A 274 7.75 32.00 17.82
CA PHE A 274 7.68 32.00 16.35
C PHE A 274 8.60 30.95 15.70
N ALA A 275 9.76 30.64 16.28
CA ALA A 275 10.63 29.57 15.79
C ALA A 275 9.96 28.19 15.90
N VAL A 276 9.30 27.89 17.02
CA VAL A 276 8.51 26.64 17.21
C VAL A 276 7.37 26.56 16.18
N LEU A 277 6.58 27.62 16.02
CA LEU A 277 5.49 27.65 15.04
C LEU A 277 5.99 27.49 13.59
N ASN A 278 7.14 28.09 13.24
CA ASN A 278 7.76 27.91 11.92
C ASN A 278 8.32 26.50 11.72
N ALA A 279 8.89 25.87 12.77
CA ALA A 279 9.35 24.48 12.72
C ALA A 279 8.17 23.50 12.54
N ARG A 280 7.04 23.73 13.24
CA ARG A 280 5.78 22.98 13.02
C ARG A 280 5.31 23.09 11.58
N ARG A 281 5.30 24.30 11.03
CA ARG A 281 4.93 24.55 9.63
C ARG A 281 5.85 23.80 8.64
N PHE A 282 7.16 23.82 8.89
CA PHE A 282 8.12 23.09 8.06
C PHE A 282 7.93 21.56 8.17
N LEU A 283 7.65 21.03 9.36
CA LEU A 283 7.37 19.62 9.58
C LEU A 283 6.11 19.15 8.82
N VAL A 284 5.05 19.96 8.80
CA VAL A 284 3.84 19.71 7.97
C VAL A 284 4.17 19.56 6.49
N ALA A 285 5.01 20.46 5.98
CA ALA A 285 5.48 20.43 4.59
C ALA A 285 6.30 19.16 4.29
N VAL A 286 7.21 18.77 5.20
CA VAL A 286 7.94 17.49 5.11
C VAL A 286 6.96 16.31 5.12
N HIS A 287 5.98 16.28 6.02
CA HIS A 287 4.96 15.22 6.11
C HIS A 287 4.13 15.06 4.83
N GLN A 288 3.84 16.15 4.11
CA GLN A 288 3.20 16.07 2.80
C GLN A 288 4.15 15.48 1.75
N ARG A 289 5.40 15.94 1.65
CA ARG A 289 6.35 15.42 0.67
C ARG A 289 6.70 13.95 0.93
N THR A 290 6.70 13.50 2.20
CA THR A 290 6.80 12.09 2.58
C THR A 290 5.59 11.25 2.14
N ALA A 291 4.38 11.83 2.18
CA ALA A 291 3.19 11.17 1.65
C ALA A 291 3.27 11.01 0.12
N GLU A 292 3.64 12.08 -0.58
CA GLU A 292 3.79 12.11 -2.03
C GLU A 292 4.88 11.14 -2.53
N ASN A 293 6.06 11.11 -1.88
CA ASN A 293 7.12 10.14 -2.15
C ASN A 293 6.60 8.69 -2.01
N THR A 294 5.89 8.39 -0.92
CA THR A 294 5.29 7.06 -0.66
C THR A 294 4.24 6.70 -1.72
N ARG A 295 3.51 7.70 -2.25
CA ARG A 295 2.50 7.53 -3.30
C ARG A 295 3.13 7.26 -4.67
N VAL A 296 4.15 8.04 -5.06
CA VAL A 296 4.87 7.87 -6.33
C VAL A 296 5.58 6.50 -6.38
N ALA A 297 6.21 6.07 -5.28
CA ALA A 297 6.83 4.75 -5.18
C ALA A 297 5.81 3.61 -5.46
N ARG A 298 4.58 3.71 -4.94
CA ARG A 298 3.50 2.75 -5.21
C ARG A 298 3.00 2.82 -6.66
N GLN A 299 2.87 4.02 -7.23
CA GLN A 299 2.47 4.20 -8.63
C GLN A 299 3.48 3.58 -9.60
N TYR A 300 4.77 3.74 -9.32
CA TYR A 300 5.84 3.07 -10.07
C TYR A 300 5.86 1.56 -9.86
N ALA A 301 5.74 1.04 -8.64
CA ALA A 301 5.63 -0.40 -8.40
C ALA A 301 4.43 -1.02 -9.16
N GLN A 302 3.27 -0.36 -9.15
CA GLN A 302 2.11 -0.80 -9.94
C GLN A 302 2.38 -0.74 -11.46
N THR A 303 3.10 0.28 -11.93
CA THR A 303 3.47 0.44 -13.36
C THR A 303 4.42 -0.66 -13.82
N ILE A 304 5.35 -1.07 -12.96
CA ILE A 304 6.25 -2.22 -13.19
C ILE A 304 5.41 -3.49 -13.30
N THR A 305 4.61 -3.83 -12.28
CA THR A 305 3.82 -5.07 -12.27
C THR A 305 2.80 -5.17 -13.41
N GLN A 306 2.27 -4.05 -13.90
CA GLN A 306 1.47 -4.06 -15.13
C GLN A 306 2.33 -4.40 -16.36
N ARG A 307 3.49 -3.76 -16.52
CA ARG A 307 4.37 -3.97 -17.68
C ARG A 307 5.07 -5.34 -17.67
N GLU A 308 5.39 -5.89 -16.50
CA GLU A 308 5.83 -7.28 -16.31
C GLU A 308 4.79 -8.28 -16.83
N GLN A 309 3.49 -7.96 -16.72
CA GLN A 309 2.36 -8.78 -17.19
C GLN A 309 2.04 -8.57 -18.68
N ASP A 310 2.29 -7.37 -19.20
CA ASP A 310 2.08 -7.01 -20.61
C ASP A 310 3.22 -7.49 -21.54
N GLU A 311 4.28 -8.12 -21.01
CA GLU A 311 5.36 -8.68 -21.83
C GLU A 311 4.90 -9.83 -22.73
N PRO A 312 5.39 -9.93 -23.99
CA PRO A 312 4.93 -10.95 -24.94
C PRO A 312 5.21 -12.39 -24.47
N GLU A 313 6.28 -12.59 -23.70
CA GLU A 313 6.66 -13.89 -23.16
C GLU A 313 5.93 -14.24 -21.85
N HIS A 314 5.35 -13.26 -21.14
CA HIS A 314 4.74 -13.49 -19.82
C HIS A 314 3.66 -14.59 -19.88
N ALA A 315 2.81 -14.55 -20.91
CA ALA A 315 1.77 -15.55 -21.14
C ALA A 315 2.36 -16.95 -21.42
N ALA A 316 3.54 -17.04 -22.05
CA ALA A 316 4.21 -18.31 -22.33
C ALA A 316 4.84 -18.91 -21.06
N HIS A 317 5.51 -18.10 -20.23
CA HIS A 317 6.03 -18.51 -18.92
C HIS A 317 4.90 -18.89 -17.95
N HIS A 318 3.81 -18.13 -17.91
CA HIS A 318 2.62 -18.47 -17.13
C HIS A 318 1.97 -19.78 -17.63
N GLY A 319 2.01 -20.03 -18.95
CA GLY A 319 1.57 -21.30 -19.54
C GLY A 319 2.42 -22.50 -19.10
N VAL A 320 3.75 -22.36 -19.11
CA VAL A 320 4.69 -23.36 -18.55
C VAL A 320 4.40 -23.62 -17.06
N PHE A 321 4.22 -22.56 -16.28
CA PHE A 321 3.96 -22.66 -14.84
C PHE A 321 2.65 -23.37 -14.51
N GLU A 322 1.54 -23.04 -15.18
CA GLU A 322 0.27 -23.72 -14.97
C GLU A 322 0.28 -25.16 -15.51
N ARG A 323 1.03 -25.48 -16.58
CA ARG A 323 1.21 -26.88 -17.00
C ARG A 323 1.97 -27.71 -15.96
N ALA A 324 3.07 -27.20 -15.40
CA ALA A 324 3.77 -27.88 -14.29
C ALA A 324 2.86 -28.08 -13.06
N LEU A 325 1.96 -27.14 -12.78
CA LEU A 325 0.94 -27.27 -11.73
C LEU A 325 -0.10 -28.36 -12.05
N HIS A 326 -0.45 -28.55 -13.32
CA HIS A 326 -1.33 -29.64 -13.77
C HIS A 326 -0.64 -31.00 -13.66
N CYS A 327 0.58 -31.15 -14.21
CA CYS A 327 1.34 -32.40 -14.12
C CYS A 327 1.58 -32.84 -12.66
N LEU A 328 1.80 -31.90 -11.73
CA LEU A 328 1.93 -32.22 -10.31
C LEU A 328 0.63 -32.81 -9.71
N ALA A 329 -0.54 -32.37 -10.16
CA ALA A 329 -1.82 -32.93 -9.73
C ALA A 329 -2.06 -34.33 -10.32
N ASP A 330 -1.71 -34.52 -11.59
CA ASP A 330 -1.82 -35.81 -12.27
C ASP A 330 -0.86 -36.86 -11.67
N GLU A 331 0.31 -36.44 -11.16
CA GLU A 331 1.25 -37.30 -10.42
C GLU A 331 0.87 -37.55 -8.95
N GLN A 332 0.05 -36.71 -8.34
CA GLN A 332 -0.30 -36.78 -6.91
C GLN A 332 -1.83 -36.76 -6.67
N PRO A 333 -2.60 -37.67 -7.29
CA PRO A 333 -4.08 -37.64 -7.26
C PRO A 333 -4.63 -37.75 -5.84
N ASP A 334 -4.12 -38.67 -5.00
CA ASP A 334 -4.52 -38.83 -3.59
C ASP A 334 -4.42 -37.50 -2.80
N ALA A 335 -3.33 -36.75 -3.01
CA ALA A 335 -3.08 -35.50 -2.31
C ALA A 335 -3.90 -34.33 -2.89
N TYR A 336 -4.08 -34.31 -4.21
CA TYR A 336 -4.95 -33.36 -4.89
C TYR A 336 -6.41 -33.52 -4.45
N ASP A 337 -6.92 -34.75 -4.46
CA ASP A 337 -8.30 -35.08 -4.05
C ASP A 337 -8.51 -34.83 -2.55
N HIS A 338 -7.51 -35.06 -1.69
CA HIS A 338 -7.59 -34.65 -0.29
C HIS A 338 -7.76 -33.13 -0.16
N ILE A 339 -6.94 -32.32 -0.86
CA ILE A 339 -7.10 -30.86 -0.85
C ILE A 339 -8.48 -30.45 -1.39
N ARG A 340 -8.93 -31.04 -2.51
CA ARG A 340 -10.26 -30.76 -3.10
C ARG A 340 -11.40 -31.12 -2.16
N HIS A 341 -11.31 -32.26 -1.47
CA HIS A 341 -12.30 -32.68 -0.47
C HIS A 341 -12.36 -31.70 0.70
N ARG A 342 -11.22 -31.22 1.19
CA ARG A 342 -11.15 -30.24 2.29
C ARG A 342 -11.60 -28.83 1.87
N LEU A 343 -11.54 -28.50 0.57
CA LEU A 343 -12.08 -27.24 -0.01
C LEU A 343 -13.59 -27.31 -0.29
N ARG A 344 -14.15 -28.48 -0.59
CA ARG A 344 -15.55 -28.68 -0.99
C ARG A 344 -16.62 -28.04 -0.08
N PRO A 345 -16.48 -28.02 1.27
CA PRO A 345 -17.46 -27.37 2.16
C PRO A 345 -17.57 -25.85 2.00
N PHE A 346 -16.66 -25.24 1.23
CA PHE A 346 -16.59 -23.80 0.99
C PHE A 346 -17.03 -23.42 -0.43
N GLU A 347 -17.51 -24.37 -1.24
CA GLU A 347 -18.07 -24.12 -2.58
C GLU A 347 -19.57 -23.75 -2.46
N THR A 348 -19.97 -22.56 -2.93
CA THR A 348 -21.40 -22.17 -3.03
C THR A 348 -22.06 -22.71 -4.28
N THR A 349 -21.28 -22.89 -5.34
CA THR A 349 -21.65 -23.59 -6.57
C THR A 349 -20.47 -24.46 -7.02
N PRO A 350 -20.71 -25.58 -7.73
CA PRO A 350 -19.63 -26.50 -8.11
C PRO A 350 -18.52 -25.78 -8.88
N GLY A 351 -17.28 -25.83 -8.38
CA GLY A 351 -16.13 -25.15 -8.97
C GLY A 351 -15.99 -23.66 -8.56
N GLN A 352 -16.75 -23.16 -7.59
CA GLN A 352 -16.66 -21.78 -7.11
C GLN A 352 -16.69 -21.68 -5.57
N LEU A 353 -15.55 -21.31 -4.99
CA LEU A 353 -15.38 -21.01 -3.57
C LEU A 353 -16.00 -19.67 -3.17
N ASP A 354 -16.70 -19.65 -2.03
CA ASP A 354 -17.27 -18.45 -1.45
C ASP A 354 -16.26 -17.72 -0.54
N THR A 355 -15.81 -16.56 -0.99
CA THR A 355 -14.89 -15.67 -0.23
C THR A 355 -15.49 -15.08 1.06
N SER A 356 -16.80 -15.17 1.27
CA SER A 356 -17.47 -14.78 2.51
C SER A 356 -17.46 -15.89 3.58
N VAL A 357 -17.42 -17.17 3.14
CA VAL A 357 -17.37 -18.35 4.03
C VAL A 357 -15.92 -18.84 4.25
N LEU A 358 -15.06 -18.66 3.23
CA LEU A 358 -13.62 -18.92 3.27
C LEU A 358 -12.84 -17.62 3.00
N ASN A 359 -12.80 -16.75 4.02
CA ASN A 359 -12.03 -15.52 3.98
C ASN A 359 -10.50 -15.79 3.99
N ALA A 360 -9.69 -14.73 3.82
CA ALA A 360 -8.23 -14.87 3.72
C ALA A 360 -7.56 -15.55 4.93
N ASP A 361 -8.01 -15.24 6.16
CA ASP A 361 -7.45 -15.79 7.38
C ASP A 361 -7.83 -17.27 7.56
N GLN A 362 -9.09 -17.61 7.29
CA GLN A 362 -9.58 -18.99 7.26
C GLN A 362 -8.85 -19.82 6.19
N ARG A 363 -8.66 -19.25 4.99
CA ARG A 363 -7.90 -19.86 3.88
C ARG A 363 -6.44 -20.09 4.26
N GLY A 364 -5.81 -19.15 4.97
CA GLY A 364 -4.44 -19.26 5.48
C GLY A 364 -4.29 -20.24 6.66
N ALA A 365 -5.32 -20.43 7.48
CA ALA A 365 -5.37 -21.49 8.50
C ALA A 365 -5.56 -22.88 7.86
N LEU A 366 -6.55 -23.00 6.95
CA LEU A 366 -6.87 -24.23 6.24
C LEU A 366 -5.69 -24.75 5.41
N LYS A 367 -4.99 -23.86 4.67
CA LYS A 367 -3.76 -24.22 3.94
C LYS A 367 -2.73 -24.84 4.88
N ARG A 368 -2.40 -24.19 6.01
CA ARG A 368 -1.40 -24.69 6.96
C ARG A 368 -1.79 -26.04 7.56
N HIS A 369 -3.07 -26.22 7.88
CA HIS A 369 -3.58 -27.49 8.42
C HIS A 369 -3.44 -28.64 7.43
N ILE A 370 -3.84 -28.44 6.16
CA ILE A 370 -3.75 -29.48 5.12
C ILE A 370 -2.31 -29.76 4.72
N LEU A 371 -1.44 -28.73 4.65
CA LEU A 371 -0.02 -28.96 4.40
C LEU A 371 0.64 -29.81 5.49
N ALA A 372 0.26 -29.61 6.76
CA ALA A 372 0.71 -30.46 7.86
C ALA A 372 0.14 -31.90 7.78
N GLU A 373 -1.10 -32.07 7.30
CA GLU A 373 -1.68 -33.40 7.03
C GLU A 373 -0.91 -34.14 5.93
N LEU A 374 -0.51 -33.44 4.86
CA LEU A 374 0.19 -34.02 3.71
C LEU A 374 1.69 -34.30 3.95
N THR A 375 2.36 -33.50 4.79
CA THR A 375 3.78 -33.71 5.13
C THR A 375 3.99 -34.61 6.36
N SER A 376 2.93 -34.93 7.11
CA SER A 376 3.00 -35.91 8.20
C SER A 376 3.18 -37.33 7.63
N PRO A 377 4.10 -38.16 8.14
CA PRO A 377 4.24 -39.54 7.70
C PRO A 377 2.96 -40.32 8.02
N ARG A 378 2.21 -40.70 6.99
CA ARG A 378 0.95 -41.46 7.07
C ARG A 378 1.18 -42.72 7.92
N PRO A 379 0.51 -42.89 9.07
CA PRO A 379 0.65 -44.12 9.86
C PRO A 379 0.23 -45.30 8.99
N ALA A 380 1.09 -46.33 8.93
CA ALA A 380 0.90 -47.45 8.02
C ALA A 380 -0.49 -48.09 8.24
N SER A 381 -1.26 -48.22 7.15
CA SER A 381 -2.64 -48.68 7.17
C SER A 381 -2.75 -50.01 7.92
N ALA A 382 -3.43 -50.00 9.08
CA ALA A 382 -3.72 -51.23 9.80
C ALA A 382 -4.52 -52.18 8.89
N PRO A 383 -4.15 -53.48 8.83
CA PRO A 383 -4.84 -54.43 7.96
C PRO A 383 -6.31 -54.57 8.40
N PRO A 384 -7.24 -54.83 7.46
CA PRO A 384 -8.67 -54.93 7.77
C PRO A 384 -8.92 -56.09 8.73
N HIS A 385 -9.40 -55.78 9.95
CA HIS A 385 -9.81 -56.79 10.92
C HIS A 385 -11.03 -57.57 10.40
N LEU A 386 -10.78 -58.79 9.91
CA LEU A 386 -11.82 -59.78 9.66
C LEU A 386 -12.55 -60.09 10.97
N VAL A 387 -13.88 -59.99 10.94
CA VAL A 387 -14.74 -60.25 12.11
C VAL A 387 -14.85 -61.76 12.34
N THR A 388 -14.12 -62.28 13.33
CA THR A 388 -14.41 -63.58 13.93
C THR A 388 -15.30 -63.39 15.16
N ALA A 389 -16.53 -63.91 15.08
CA ALA A 389 -17.47 -63.86 16.20
C ALA A 389 -17.11 -64.87 17.30
N THR A 390 -17.25 -64.45 18.56
CA THR A 390 -17.03 -65.32 19.74
C THR A 390 -18.37 -65.67 20.39
N ALA A 391 -18.52 -66.94 20.78
CA ALA A 391 -19.78 -67.51 21.27
C ALA A 391 -20.23 -67.00 22.67
N PRO A 392 -21.53 -67.06 23.01
CA PRO A 392 -22.06 -66.56 24.28
C PRO A 392 -21.69 -67.43 25.51
N PRO A 393 -21.68 -66.84 26.72
CA PRO A 393 -21.24 -67.52 27.94
C PRO A 393 -22.29 -68.48 28.53
N ARG A 394 -21.83 -69.47 29.32
CA ARG A 394 -22.65 -70.30 30.23
C ARG A 394 -22.52 -69.82 31.69
N PRO A 395 -23.54 -70.01 32.55
CA PRO A 395 -23.60 -69.35 33.87
C PRO A 395 -23.11 -70.20 35.06
N THR A 396 -22.68 -69.51 36.13
CA THR A 396 -22.74 -69.80 37.60
C THR A 396 -22.70 -71.27 38.10
N ALA A 397 -21.96 -71.64 39.15
CA ALA A 397 -22.10 -71.18 40.55
C ALA A 397 -20.99 -71.83 41.47
N PRO A 398 -21.01 -71.78 42.84
CA PRO A 398 -20.69 -70.57 43.63
C PRO A 398 -19.91 -70.80 44.98
N VAL A 399 -19.69 -69.71 45.74
CA VAL A 399 -19.43 -69.60 47.22
C VAL A 399 -18.24 -70.35 47.87
N LEU A 400 -17.33 -69.61 48.52
CA LEU A 400 -17.10 -69.69 49.99
C LEU A 400 -16.19 -68.54 50.53
N ARG A 401 -16.48 -68.09 51.77
CA ARG A 401 -15.61 -67.27 52.64
C ARG A 401 -15.02 -68.19 53.74
N PRO A 402 -13.98 -67.75 54.46
CA PRO A 402 -14.27 -67.29 55.83
C PRO A 402 -13.47 -66.06 56.29
N THR A 403 -13.86 -65.53 57.44
CA THR A 403 -13.08 -64.64 58.32
C THR A 403 -12.05 -65.48 59.13
N ALA A 404 -11.14 -64.98 59.96
CA ALA A 404 -10.85 -63.67 60.53
C ALA A 404 -9.29 -63.53 60.69
N THR A 405 -8.66 -62.58 61.39
CA THR A 405 -9.11 -61.52 62.32
C THR A 405 -8.29 -60.23 62.01
N ARG A 406 -7.81 -59.34 62.90
CA ARG A 406 -7.76 -59.23 64.37
C ARG A 406 -8.00 -57.78 64.81
#